data_AF-X1JT02-F1
#
_entry.id   AF-X1JT02-F1
#
_cell.length_a   1.000
_cell.length_b   1.000
_cell.length_c   1.000
_cell.angle_alpha   90.00
_cell.angle_beta   90.00
_cell.angle_gamma   90.00
#
_symmetry.space_group_name_H-M   'P 1'
#
loop_
_entity.id
_entity.type
_entity.pdbx_description
1 polymer ?
#
loop_
_entity_poly.entity_id
_entity_poly.type
_entity_poly.pdbx_seq_one_letter_code
_entity_poly.pdbx_strand_id
1 'polypeptide(L)' 'MLKEIIDKFYLDRQRDRTQTHFYISEAGKCPRQVFFKFKNAPRKQMEANILRLFDHGDHMH' A
#
# COMPACT_ATOMS: atom_id res chain seq x y z
N MET A 1 -1.12 -14.66 -17.78
CA MET A 1 -2.46 -14.01 -17.90
C MET A 1 -2.35 -12.53 -17.56
N LEU A 2 -3.17 -11.65 -18.15
CA LEU A 2 -3.09 -10.18 -17.98
C LEU A 2 -3.01 -9.73 -16.51
N LYS A 3 -3.77 -10.39 -15.62
CA LYS A 3 -3.77 -10.12 -14.18
C LYS A 3 -2.37 -10.23 -13.55
N GLU A 4 -1.61 -11.27 -13.87
CA GLU A 4 -0.29 -11.52 -13.28
C GLU A 4 0.72 -10.43 -13.66
N ILE A 5 0.59 -9.89 -14.88
CA ILE A 5 1.42 -8.79 -15.37
C ILE A 5 1.10 -7.51 -14.58
N ILE A 6 -0.19 -7.24 -14.37
CA ILE A 6 -0.64 -6.11 -13.56
C ILE A 6 -0.19 -6.27 -12.11
N ASP A 7 -0.39 -7.44 -11.51
CA ASP A 7 0.00 -7.70 -10.13
C ASP A 7 1.50 -7.50 -9.94
N LYS A 8 2.32 -8.01 -10.87
CA LYS A 8 3.77 -7.79 -10.88
C LYS A 8 4.14 -6.30 -10.95
N PHE A 9 3.50 -5.54 -11.83
CA PHE A 9 3.73 -4.08 -11.95
C PHE A 9 3.54 -3.34 -10.62
N TYR A 10 2.50 -3.66 -9.86
CA TYR A 10 2.24 -3.03 -8.57
C TYR A 10 3.22 -3.49 -7.47
N LEU A 11 3.52 -4.79 -7.42
CA LEU A 11 4.47 -5.35 -6.46
C LEU A 11 5.88 -4.78 -6.62
N ASP A 12 6.33 -4.60 -7.88
CA ASP A 12 7.64 -4.03 -8.19
C ASP A 12 7.74 -2.56 -7.75
N ARG A 13 6.65 -1.79 -7.85
CA ARG A 13 6.58 -0.36 -7.43
C ARG A 13 6.39 -0.15 -5.92
N GLN A 14 6.01 -1.18 -5.14
CA GLN A 14 5.72 -1.03 -3.71
C GLN A 14 6.92 -0.46 -2.92
N ARG A 15 8.15 -0.78 -3.35
CA ARG A 15 9.39 -0.44 -2.63
C ARG A 15 9.68 1.07 -2.57
N ASP A 16 9.19 1.83 -3.53
CA ASP A 16 9.53 3.27 -3.66
C ASP A 16 8.51 4.20 -3.00
N ARG A 17 7.46 3.66 -2.36
CA ARG A 17 6.33 4.47 -1.89
C ARG A 17 6.60 5.05 -0.50
N THR A 18 7.17 6.26 -0.44
CA THR A 18 7.26 7.03 0.80
C THR A 18 5.89 7.60 1.18
N GLN A 19 5.36 7.23 2.35
CA GLN A 19 4.07 7.73 2.83
C GLN A 19 4.27 9.10 3.52
N THR A 20 3.58 10.14 3.03
CA THR A 20 3.65 11.52 3.57
C THR A 20 2.37 11.96 4.29
N HIS A 21 1.32 11.16 4.24
CA HIS A 21 0.04 11.39 4.89
C HIS A 21 -0.53 10.06 5.41
N PHE A 22 -1.38 10.10 6.44
CA PHE A 22 -2.08 8.90 6.93
C PHE A 22 -3.49 8.85 6.37
N TYR A 23 -4.03 7.65 6.18
CA TYR A 23 -5.41 7.49 5.74
C TYR A 23 -6.38 7.57 6.93
N ILE A 24 -7.63 7.97 6.69
CA ILE A 24 -8.66 7.96 7.74
C ILE A 24 -8.87 6.54 8.33
N SER A 25 -8.63 5.50 7.53
CA SER A 25 -8.64 4.10 7.96
C SER A 25 -7.53 3.75 8.96
N GLU A 26 -6.60 4.68 9.21
CA GLU A 26 -5.56 4.59 10.23
C GLU A 26 -5.92 5.37 11.51
N ALA A 27 -7.00 6.17 11.49
CA ALA A 27 -7.50 6.83 12.68
C ALA A 27 -7.94 5.79 13.73
N GLY A 28 -7.54 6.00 14.98
CA GLY A 28 -7.79 5.06 16.08
C GLY A 28 -6.86 3.85 16.13
N LYS A 29 -5.97 3.64 15.14
CA LYS A 29 -4.91 2.62 15.24
C LYS A 29 -3.79 3.07 16.17
N CYS A 30 -2.94 2.13 16.56
CA CYS A 30 -1.77 2.40 17.39
C CYS A 30 -0.87 3.47 16.72
N PRO A 31 -0.59 4.62 17.37
CA PRO A 31 0.24 5.69 16.79
C PRO A 31 1.65 5.21 16.40
N ARG A 32 2.21 4.27 17.17
CA ARG A 32 3.50 3.65 16.87
C ARG A 32 3.48 2.87 15.56
N GLN A 33 2.38 2.16 15.26
CA GLN A 33 2.21 1.46 13.99
C GLN A 33 2.17 2.45 12.82
N VAL A 34 1.45 3.57 12.98
CA VAL A 34 1.40 4.63 11.97
C VAL A 34 2.79 5.21 11.77
N PHE A 35 3.46 5.64 12.85
CA PHE A 35 4.83 6.18 12.81
C PHE A 35 5.81 5.30 12.04
N PHE A 36 5.83 3.98 12.28
CA PHE A 36 6.75 3.09 11.58
C PHE A 36 6.44 2.91 10.09
N LYS A 37 5.19 3.09 9.66
CA LYS A 37 4.86 3.14 8.22
C LYS A 37 5.50 4.34 7.54
N PHE A 38 5.45 5.52 8.17
CA PHE A 38 6.14 6.72 7.67
C PHE A 38 7.66 6.56 7.62
N LYS A 39 8.23 5.78 8.54
CA LYS A 39 9.68 5.47 8.56
C LYS A 39 10.09 4.37 7.57
N ASN A 40 9.17 3.88 6.72
CA ASN A 40 9.42 2.74 5.83
C ASN A 40 10.08 1.56 6.56
N ALA A 41 9.65 1.30 7.80
CA ALA A 41 10.15 0.17 8.56
C ALA A 41 9.85 -1.15 7.82
N PRO A 42 10.69 -2.19 7.98
CA PRO A 42 10.44 -3.49 7.37
C PRO A 42 9.04 -4.00 7.70
N ARG A 43 8.28 -4.36 6.66
CA ARG A 43 6.88 -4.80 6.76
C ARG A 43 6.61 -5.90 5.74
N LYS A 44 5.56 -6.68 5.96
CA LYS A 44 5.07 -7.64 4.97
C LYS A 44 4.71 -6.91 3.67
N GLN A 45 4.98 -7.56 2.54
CA GLN A 45 4.50 -7.08 1.24
C GLN A 45 2.97 -6.98 1.27
N MET A 46 2.45 -5.99 0.56
CA MET A 46 1.00 -5.82 0.43
C MET A 46 0.55 -6.53 -0.84
N GLU A 47 -0.67 -7.05 -0.80
CA GLU A 47 -1.30 -7.65 -1.96
C GLU A 47 -1.50 -6.62 -3.08
N ALA A 48 -1.35 -7.06 -4.33
CA ALA A 48 -1.45 -6.18 -5.49
C ALA A 48 -2.83 -5.49 -5.60
N ASN A 49 -3.91 -6.14 -5.17
CA ASN A 49 -5.25 -5.55 -5.13
C ASN A 49 -5.34 -4.34 -4.17
N ILE A 50 -4.68 -4.40 -3.02
CA ILE A 50 -4.63 -3.30 -2.05
C ILE A 50 -3.85 -2.12 -2.65
N LEU A 51 -2.77 -2.42 -3.38
CA LEU A 51 -1.98 -1.39 -4.07
C LEU A 51 -2.80 -0.68 -5.16
N ARG A 52 -3.59 -1.43 -5.94
CA ARG A 52 -4.56 -0.86 -6.89
C ARG A 52 -5.60 0.02 -6.22
N LEU A 53 -6.15 -0.43 -5.09
CA LEU A 53 -7.12 0.32 -4.30
C LEU A 53 -6.57 1.67 -3.83
N PHE A 54 -5.28 1.75 -3.48
CA PHE A 54 -4.68 3.03 -3.07
C PHE A 54 -4.43 3.99 -4.23
N ASP A 55 -4.22 3.51 -5.45
CA ASP A 55 -3.91 4.37 -6.60
C ASP A 55 -5.17 4.80 -7.35
N HIS A 56 -6.16 3.91 -7.43
CA HIS A 56 -7.37 4.14 -8.22
C HIS A 56 -8.64 4.11 -7.35
N GLY A 57 -8.65 3.49 -6.18
CA GLY A 57 -9.88 3.27 -5.43
C GLY A 57 -10.62 2.03 -5.91
N ASP A 58 -11.86 1.85 -5.45
CA ASP A 58 -12.57 0.56 -5.51
C ASP A 58 -13.23 0.27 -6.88
N HIS A 59 -12.97 1.09 -7.90
CA HIS A 59 -13.54 0.91 -9.23
C HIS A 59 -12.72 -0.03 -10.13
N MET A 60 -11.60 -0.55 -9.62
CA MET A 60 -10.67 -1.44 -10.33
C MET A 60 -10.63 -2.80 -9.65
N HIS A 61 -11.40 -3.78 -10.18
CA HIS A 61 -11.44 -5.16 -9.68
C HIS A 61 -10.51 -6.09 -10.49
#